data_AF-A0A3S5AQR9-F1
#
_entry.id   AF-A0A3S5AQR9-F1
#
_cell.length_a   1.000
_cell.length_b   1.000
_cell.length_c   1.000
_cell.angle_alpha   90.00
_cell.angle_beta   90.00
_cell.angle_gamma   90.00
#
_symmetry.space_group_name_H-M   'P 1'
#
loop_
_entity.id
_entity.type
_entity.pdbx_description
1 polymer ?
#
loop_
_entity_poly.entity_id
_entity_poly.type
_entity_poly.pdbx_seq_one_letter_code
_entity_poly.pdbx_strand_id
1 'polypeptide(L)'
;MEVFQKMWQYMESNPDVFVASVEKGVERVRSSNKDYAFLLESTMNEYYNQRKPCTTNKVGPNLDSGKGYGVATPPGSDLRDRINLAVLELKEQDKVTQLYRKWWEEKGECGEMEKSGEVS
;
A
#
# COMPACT_ATOMS: atom_id res chain seq x y z
N MET A 1 17.02 21.89 -5.93
CA MET A 1 15.95 20.96 -6.36
C MET A 1 15.74 19.95 -5.27
N GLU A 2 14.51 19.88 -4.75
CA GLU A 2 14.14 18.97 -3.67
C GLU A 2 14.21 17.51 -4.13
N VAL A 3 14.34 16.57 -3.19
CA VAL A 3 14.54 15.14 -3.50
C VAL A 3 13.42 14.59 -4.38
N PHE A 4 12.16 14.87 -4.05
CA PHE A 4 11.02 14.39 -4.83
C PHE A 4 10.93 15.01 -6.23
N GLN A 5 11.36 16.27 -6.40
CA GLN A 5 11.45 16.91 -7.70
C GLN A 5 12.51 16.24 -8.58
N LYS A 6 13.67 15.89 -8.01
CA LYS A 6 14.72 15.13 -8.71
C LYS A 6 14.23 13.75 -9.14
N MET A 7 13.53 13.04 -8.25
CA MET A 7 12.93 11.74 -8.56
C MET A 7 11.91 11.84 -9.70
N TRP A 8 11.02 12.84 -9.65
CA TRP A 8 10.05 13.08 -10.71
C TRP A 8 10.71 13.35 -12.06
N GLN A 9 11.70 14.24 -12.14
CA GLN A 9 12.40 14.54 -13.40
C GLN A 9 13.07 13.30 -14.01
N TYR A 10 13.63 12.43 -13.17
CA TYR A 10 14.18 11.16 -13.64
C TYR A 10 13.09 10.26 -14.24
N MET A 11 11.96 10.10 -13.54
CA MET A 11 10.85 9.26 -14.03
C MET A 11 10.22 9.84 -15.30
N GLU A 12 10.06 11.16 -15.37
CA GLU A 12 9.53 11.87 -16.55
C GLU A 12 10.44 11.70 -17.78
N SER A 13 11.77 11.70 -17.58
CA SER A 13 12.73 11.49 -18.66
C SER A 13 12.89 10.03 -19.09
N ASN A 14 12.41 9.07 -18.28
CA ASN A 14 12.54 7.62 -18.52
C ASN A 14 11.15 6.96 -18.43
N PRO A 15 10.27 7.13 -19.43
CA PRO A 15 8.87 6.69 -19.35
C PRO A 15 8.71 5.17 -19.21
N ASP A 16 9.73 4.39 -19.55
CA ASP A 16 9.76 2.94 -19.39
C ASP A 16 9.81 2.49 -17.93
N VAL A 17 10.08 3.37 -16.96
CA VAL A 17 10.05 3.02 -15.52
C VAL A 17 8.63 2.82 -14.98
N PHE A 18 7.63 3.37 -15.68
CA PHE A 18 6.22 3.24 -15.32
C PHE A 18 5.65 1.89 -15.76
N VAL A 19 4.59 1.45 -15.08
CA VAL A 19 3.90 0.19 -15.33
C VAL A 19 2.38 0.42 -15.32
N ALA A 20 1.64 -0.39 -16.06
CA ALA A 20 0.21 -0.23 -16.23
C ALA A 20 -0.63 -0.72 -15.03
N SER A 21 -0.07 -1.57 -14.17
CA SER A 21 -0.77 -2.10 -12.99
C SER A 21 0.21 -2.44 -11.87
N VAL A 22 -0.34 -2.61 -10.65
CA VAL A 22 0.45 -3.00 -9.47
C VAL A 22 1.08 -4.38 -9.66
N GLU A 23 0.34 -5.32 -10.22
CA GLU A 23 0.80 -6.69 -10.48
C GLU A 23 2.04 -6.67 -11.39
N LYS A 24 2.03 -5.83 -12.43
CA LYS A 24 3.15 -5.66 -13.36
C LYS A 24 4.35 -5.01 -12.69
N GLY A 25 4.14 -4.05 -11.80
CA GLY A 25 5.21 -3.46 -11.00
C GLY A 25 5.88 -4.48 -10.08
N VAL A 26 5.08 -5.30 -9.38
CA VAL A 26 5.56 -6.38 -8.51
C VAL A 26 6.32 -7.45 -9.31
N GLU A 27 5.79 -7.88 -10.44
CA GLU A 27 6.44 -8.84 -11.34
C GLU A 27 7.80 -8.30 -11.83
N ARG A 28 7.86 -7.01 -12.19
CA ARG A 28 9.11 -6.36 -12.59
C ARG A 28 10.12 -6.34 -11.45
N VAL A 29 9.74 -5.96 -10.23
CA VAL A 29 10.65 -6.01 -9.06
C VAL A 29 11.25 -7.41 -8.89
N ARG A 30 10.41 -8.45 -8.97
CA ARG A 30 10.82 -9.85 -8.79
C ARG A 30 11.78 -10.34 -9.87
N SER A 31 11.61 -9.87 -11.11
CA SER A 31 12.41 -10.30 -12.27
C SER A 31 13.65 -9.44 -12.54
N SER A 32 13.71 -8.22 -12.02
CA SER A 32 14.79 -7.25 -12.34
C SER A 32 16.09 -7.46 -11.56
N ASN A 33 16.27 -8.61 -10.90
CA ASN A 33 17.50 -8.93 -10.14
C ASN A 33 18.02 -7.77 -9.25
N LYS A 34 17.11 -7.06 -8.55
CA LYS A 34 17.38 -5.91 -7.66
C LYS A 34 17.70 -4.57 -8.35
N ASP A 35 17.56 -4.46 -9.66
CA ASP A 35 17.80 -3.21 -10.42
C ASP A 35 16.55 -2.32 -10.56
N TYR A 36 15.40 -2.76 -10.05
CA TYR A 36 14.15 -2.00 -10.08
C TYR A 36 13.49 -1.95 -8.71
N ALA A 37 13.18 -0.73 -8.26
CA ALA A 37 12.35 -0.47 -7.09
C ALA A 37 10.99 0.07 -7.54
N PHE A 38 9.92 -0.36 -6.87
CA PHE A 38 8.56 0.05 -7.18
C PHE A 38 7.97 0.84 -6.02
N LEU A 39 7.52 2.07 -6.31
CA LEU A 39 6.82 2.91 -5.36
C LEU A 39 5.32 2.61 -5.44
N LEU A 40 4.76 2.13 -4.34
CA LEU A 40 3.33 1.88 -4.19
C LEU A 40 2.89 2.20 -2.75
N GLU A 41 1.58 2.22 -2.53
CA GLU A 41 1.02 2.43 -1.20
C GLU A 41 1.45 1.35 -0.20
N SER A 42 1.63 1.73 1.06
CA SER A 42 2.10 0.84 2.13
C SER A 42 1.21 -0.39 2.33
N THR A 43 -0.12 -0.22 2.25
CA THR A 43 -1.11 -1.30 2.42
C THR A 43 -0.94 -2.39 1.37
N MET A 44 -0.69 -2.00 0.11
CA MET A 44 -0.41 -2.92 -0.98
C MET A 44 0.99 -3.52 -0.88
N ASN A 45 1.98 -2.75 -0.43
CA ASN A 45 3.33 -3.25 -0.19
C ASN A 45 3.32 -4.39 0.86
N GLU A 46 2.69 -4.17 2.00
CA GLU A 46 2.48 -5.17 3.06
C GLU A 46 1.76 -6.41 2.53
N TYR A 47 0.70 -6.21 1.74
CA TYR A 47 -0.02 -7.31 1.12
C TYR A 47 0.90 -8.18 0.25
N TYR A 48 1.64 -7.58 -0.70
CA TYR A 48 2.47 -8.32 -1.65
C TYR A 48 3.70 -8.98 -1.02
N ASN A 49 4.24 -8.42 0.06
CA ASN A 49 5.32 -9.04 0.84
C ASN A 49 4.86 -10.34 1.51
N GLN A 50 3.56 -10.47 1.79
CA GLN A 50 2.95 -11.66 2.38
C GLN A 50 2.38 -12.64 1.36
N ARG A 51 2.74 -12.50 0.07
CA ARG A 51 2.34 -13.42 -1.00
C ARG A 51 3.55 -14.18 -1.53
N LYS A 52 3.36 -15.45 -1.86
CA LYS A 52 4.41 -16.25 -2.51
C LYS A 52 4.89 -15.56 -3.80
N PRO A 53 6.19 -15.67 -4.12
CA PRO A 53 7.22 -16.46 -3.44
C PRO A 53 7.91 -15.73 -2.26
N CYS A 54 7.30 -14.70 -1.66
CA CYS A 54 7.86 -14.00 -0.49
C CYS A 54 9.21 -13.31 -0.77
N THR A 55 9.38 -12.80 -2.00
CA THR A 55 10.65 -12.22 -2.48
C THR A 55 10.67 -10.69 -2.53
N THR A 56 9.61 -10.03 -2.04
CA THR A 56 9.52 -8.57 -1.96
C THR A 56 9.61 -8.12 -0.51
N ASN A 57 10.14 -6.90 -0.30
CA ASN A 57 10.25 -6.30 1.02
C ASN A 57 9.99 -4.79 0.94
N LYS A 58 9.41 -4.23 2.01
CA LYS A 58 9.32 -2.78 2.23
C LYS A 58 10.67 -2.26 2.73
N VAL A 59 11.10 -1.12 2.21
CA VAL A 59 12.32 -0.44 2.65
C VAL A 59 12.00 1.01 2.97
N GLY A 60 12.42 1.45 4.16
CA GLY A 60 12.23 2.81 4.64
C GLY A 60 10.81 3.15 5.10
N PRO A 61 10.62 4.37 5.65
CA PRO A 61 9.33 4.87 6.08
C PRO A 61 8.43 5.23 4.90
N ASN A 62 7.14 5.46 5.18
CA ASN A 62 6.23 5.99 4.18
C ASN A 62 6.65 7.41 3.77
N LEU A 63 6.50 7.75 2.48
CA LEU A 63 6.84 9.08 1.96
C LEU A 63 5.85 10.16 2.44
N ASP A 64 4.64 9.74 2.80
CA ASP A 64 3.61 10.57 3.40
C ASP A 64 2.88 9.82 4.53
N SER A 65 2.27 10.58 5.44
CA SER A 65 1.59 10.05 6.63
C SER A 65 0.10 10.41 6.69
N GLY A 66 -0.42 11.12 5.68
CA GLY A 66 -1.79 11.66 5.69
C GLY A 66 -2.78 11.01 4.72
N LYS A 67 -2.37 9.96 3.99
CA LYS A 67 -3.26 9.27 3.05
C LYS A 67 -4.05 8.17 3.74
N GLY A 68 -5.31 8.03 3.36
CA GLY A 68 -6.18 6.96 3.85
C GLY A 68 -7.36 6.72 2.90
N TYR A 69 -7.92 5.51 2.96
CA TYR A 69 -9.09 5.14 2.18
C TYR A 69 -10.38 5.66 2.80
N GLY A 70 -11.34 6.05 1.95
CA GLY A 70 -12.68 6.48 2.33
C GLY A 70 -13.73 5.92 1.39
N VAL A 71 -14.97 5.83 1.87
CA VAL A 71 -16.11 5.42 1.06
C VAL A 71 -16.67 6.65 0.36
N ALA A 72 -16.55 6.71 -0.97
CA ALA A 72 -17.06 7.82 -1.76
C ALA A 72 -18.56 7.69 -2.02
N THR A 73 -19.29 8.81 -1.96
CA THR A 73 -20.69 8.92 -2.35
C THR A 73 -20.87 10.12 -3.29
N PRO A 74 -21.85 10.12 -4.20
CA PRO A 74 -22.15 11.29 -5.02
C PRO A 74 -22.47 12.51 -4.15
N PRO A 75 -22.09 13.74 -4.58
CA PRO A 75 -22.47 14.96 -3.88
C PRO A 75 -23.98 15.04 -3.65
N GLY A 76 -24.39 15.34 -2.41
CA GLY A 76 -25.81 15.44 -2.03
C GLY A 76 -26.52 14.10 -1.78
N SER A 77 -25.81 12.96 -1.80
CA SER A 77 -26.40 11.66 -1.49
C SER A 77 -26.82 11.55 -0.02
N ASP A 78 -28.07 11.12 0.21
CA ASP A 78 -28.60 10.80 1.56
C ASP A 78 -27.86 9.64 2.25
N LEU A 79 -27.02 8.91 1.50
CA LEU A 79 -26.21 7.83 2.04
C LEU A 79 -24.96 8.33 2.77
N ARG A 80 -24.50 9.56 2.50
CA ARG A 80 -23.23 10.08 3.02
C ARG A 80 -23.15 9.95 4.54
N ASP A 81 -24.12 10.52 5.25
CA ASP A 81 -24.07 10.58 6.72
C ASP A 81 -24.31 9.21 7.34
N ARG A 82 -25.19 8.40 6.72
CA ARG A 82 -25.49 7.03 7.16
C ARG A 82 -24.26 6.13 7.05
N ILE A 83 -23.54 6.20 5.93
CA ILE A 83 -22.30 5.45 5.71
C ILE A 83 -21.21 5.96 6.65
N ASN A 84 -21.08 7.27 6.82
CA ASN A 84 -20.07 7.85 7.70
C ASN A 84 -20.26 7.37 9.15
N LEU A 85 -21.50 7.38 9.66
CA LEU A 85 -21.81 6.88 11.00
C LEU A 85 -21.53 5.37 11.12
N ALA A 86 -21.95 4.57 10.13
CA ALA A 86 -21.67 3.13 10.13
C ALA A 86 -20.15 2.83 10.14
N VAL A 87 -19.34 3.59 9.39
CA VAL A 87 -17.88 3.44 9.41
C VAL A 87 -17.29 3.78 10.78
N LEU A 88 -17.82 4.81 11.46
CA LEU A 88 -17.40 5.15 12.83
C LEU A 88 -17.73 4.02 13.80
N GLU A 89 -18.95 3.49 13.77
CA GLU A 89 -19.36 2.36 14.60
C GLU A 89 -18.47 1.12 14.37
N LEU A 90 -18.13 0.80 13.12
CA LEU A 90 -17.23 -0.31 12.80
C LEU A 90 -15.81 -0.09 13.34
N LYS A 91 -15.34 1.15 13.38
CA LYS A 91 -14.03 1.50 13.96
C LYS A 91 -14.06 1.40 15.49
N GLU A 92 -15.09 1.94 16.14
CA GLU A 92 -15.26 1.86 17.60
C GLU A 92 -15.39 0.41 18.10
N GLN A 93 -15.99 -0.46 17.29
CA GLN A 93 -16.11 -1.90 17.56
C GLN A 93 -14.86 -2.72 17.16
N ASP A 94 -13.78 -2.07 16.73
CA ASP A 94 -12.53 -2.71 16.26
C ASP A 94 -12.72 -3.70 15.09
N LYS A 95 -13.85 -3.65 14.39
CA LYS A 95 -14.16 -4.58 13.29
C LYS A 95 -13.25 -4.37 12.09
N VAL A 96 -12.87 -3.13 11.81
CA VAL A 96 -11.94 -2.79 10.73
C VAL A 96 -10.57 -3.42 10.99
N THR A 97 -10.07 -3.36 12.22
CA THR A 97 -8.81 -3.99 12.64
C THR A 97 -8.88 -5.51 12.53
N GLN A 98 -9.98 -6.12 12.97
CA GLN A 98 -10.19 -7.57 12.82
C GLN A 98 -10.18 -8.00 11.35
N LEU A 99 -10.81 -7.22 10.46
CA LEU A 99 -10.76 -7.47 9.03
C LEU A 99 -9.34 -7.33 8.49
N TYR A 100 -8.59 -6.31 8.92
CA TYR A 100 -7.20 -6.15 8.53
C TYR A 100 -6.36 -7.38 8.90
N ARG A 101 -6.39 -7.81 10.17
CA ARG A 101 -5.67 -9.02 10.63
C ARG A 101 -6.04 -10.24 9.80
N LYS A 102 -7.33 -10.47 9.59
CA LYS A 102 -7.83 -11.60 8.80
C LYS A 102 -7.29 -11.63 7.37
N TRP A 103 -7.26 -10.47 6.70
CA TRP A 103 -6.96 -10.42 5.26
C TRP A 103 -5.47 -10.21 4.95
N TRP A 104 -4.73 -9.55 5.84
CA TRP A 104 -3.30 -9.29 5.68
C TRP A 104 -2.45 -10.32 6.44
N GLU A 105 -2.75 -10.58 7.72
CA GLU A 105 -1.90 -11.41 8.60
C GLU A 105 -2.28 -12.90 8.50
N GLU A 106 -3.52 -13.26 8.87
CA GLU A 106 -3.96 -14.66 8.95
C GLU A 106 -3.98 -15.36 7.58
N LYS A 107 -4.28 -14.61 6.52
CA LYS A 107 -4.28 -15.08 5.13
C LYS A 107 -2.97 -14.81 4.40
N GLY A 108 -1.92 -14.40 5.12
CA GLY A 108 -0.56 -14.34 4.59
C GLY A 108 -0.03 -15.73 4.23
N GLU A 109 0.82 -15.79 3.22
CA GLU A 109 1.39 -17.05 2.71
C GLU A 109 2.86 -17.24 3.11
N CYS A 110 3.45 -16.25 3.78
CA CYS A 110 4.90 -16.09 3.97
C CYS A 110 5.37 -16.23 5.42
N GLY A 111 4.56 -16.82 6.31
CA GLY A 111 4.87 -16.94 7.75
C GLY A 111 4.44 -15.69 8.52
N GLU A 112 4.98 -15.52 9.74
CA GLU A 112 4.68 -14.31 10.53
C GLU A 112 5.21 -13.06 9.82
N MET A 113 4.42 -11.99 9.83
CA MET A 113 4.89 -10.70 9.35
C MET A 113 6.04 -10.24 10.24
N GLU A 114 7.27 -10.23 9.71
CA GLU A 114 8.31 -9.45 10.34
C GLU A 114 7.86 -7.99 10.35
N LYS A 115 7.68 -7.43 11.55
CA LYS A 115 7.47 -6.00 11.71
C LYS A 115 8.70 -5.32 11.15
N SER A 116 8.60 -4.77 9.94
CA SER A 116 9.68 -4.00 9.33
C SER A 116 10.07 -2.91 10.33
N GLY A 117 11.25 -3.07 10.93
CA GLY A 117 11.68 -2.30 12.08
C GLY A 117 11.56 -0.80 11.84
N GLU A 118 10.98 -0.11 12.82
CA GLU A 118 11.35 1.27 13.11
C GLU A 118 12.85 1.26 13.42
N VAL A 119 13.68 1.54 12.41
CA VAL A 119 15.08 1.85 12.65
C VAL A 119 15.09 3.19 13.39
N SER A 120 15.49 3.12 14.66
CA SER A 120 15.71 4.25 15.57
C SER A 120 16.73 5.24 15.02
#